data_AF-A0A914MHX5-F1
#
_entry.id   AF-A0A914MHX5-F1
#
_cell.length_a   1.000
_cell.length_b   1.000
_cell.length_c   1.000
_cell.angle_alpha   90.00
_cell.angle_beta   90.00
_cell.angle_gamma   90.00
#
_symmetry.space_group_name_H-M   'P 1'
#
loop_
_entity.id
_entity.type
_entity.pdbx_description
1 polymer ?
#
loop_
_entity_poly.entity_id
_entity_poly.type
_entity_poly.pdbx_seq_one_letter_code
_entity_poly.pdbx_strand_id
1 'polypeptide(L)'
;MKIFDCWAGSDTSPIKLIDNNGYTREQSLISTPIYKHFNHSAYSLGRLTVRLQDLDYIRLSCSIKFCSVCNLDCRRNNGVYQG
;
A
#
# COMPACT_ATOMS: atom_id res chain seq x y z
N MET A 1 -4.65 -6.83 8.86
CA MET A 1 -4.94 -5.96 7.69
C MET A 1 -3.67 -5.85 6.89
N LYS A 2 -3.74 -5.88 5.56
CA LYS A 2 -2.61 -5.67 4.66
C LYS A 2 -3.04 -4.83 3.45
N ILE A 3 -2.15 -3.96 2.98
CA ILE A 3 -2.38 -3.07 1.84
C ILE A 3 -1.66 -3.66 0.63
N PHE A 4 -2.30 -3.60 -0.53
CA PHE A 4 -1.80 -4.12 -1.80
C PHE A 4 -2.26 -3.24 -2.94
N ASP A 5 -1.54 -3.31 -4.06
CA ASP A 5 -1.95 -2.69 -5.33
C ASP A 5 -2.37 -1.22 -5.20
N CYS A 6 -1.51 -0.41 -4.57
CA CYS A 6 -1.74 1.03 -4.50
C CYS A 6 -1.18 1.74 -5.73
N TRP A 7 -1.89 2.76 -6.19
CA TRP A 7 -1.45 3.61 -7.27
C TRP A 7 -1.96 5.05 -7.12
N ALA A 8 -1.22 5.96 -7.75
CA ALA A 8 -1.59 7.37 -7.88
C ALA A 8 -1.57 7.78 -9.36
N GLY A 9 -2.51 8.60 -9.81
CA GLY A 9 -2.53 9.10 -11.18
C GLY A 9 -3.95 9.23 -11.73
N SER A 10 -4.15 8.88 -12.99
CA SER A 10 -5.46 8.75 -13.63
C SER A 10 -5.77 7.29 -13.96
N ASP A 11 -7.00 7.00 -14.38
CA ASP A 11 -7.39 5.66 -14.81
C ASP A 11 -6.57 5.17 -16.02
N THR A 12 -6.10 6.10 -16.85
CA THR A 12 -5.33 5.83 -18.07
C THR A 12 -3.82 5.86 -17.85
N SER A 13 -3.34 6.52 -16.80
CA SER A 13 -1.92 6.65 -16.50
C SER A 13 -1.62 6.49 -15.00
N PRO A 14 -1.81 5.28 -14.44
CA PRO A 14 -1.55 5.01 -13.03
C PRO A 14 -0.06 4.75 -12.77
N ILE A 15 0.49 5.39 -11.74
CA ILE A 15 1.82 5.08 -11.20
C ILE A 15 1.65 4.16 -10.00
N LYS A 16 2.18 2.94 -10.12
CA LYS A 16 2.12 1.92 -9.07
C LYS A 16 3.05 2.28 -7.92
N LEU A 17 2.50 2.37 -6.71
CA LEU A 17 3.20 2.70 -5.48
C LEU A 17 3.52 1.45 -4.67
N ILE A 18 2.52 0.61 -4.47
CA ILE A 18 2.63 -0.64 -3.72
C ILE A 18 2.19 -1.77 -4.64
N ASP A 19 2.96 -2.84 -4.70
CA ASP A 19 2.67 -3.99 -5.54
C ASP A 19 1.60 -4.92 -4.92
N ASN A 20 1.31 -6.01 -5.64
CA ASN A 20 0.33 -7.02 -5.22
C ASN A 20 0.78 -7.83 -3.99
N ASN A 21 2.05 -7.73 -3.60
CA ASN A 21 2.63 -8.39 -2.43
C ASN A 21 2.67 -7.45 -1.21
N GLY A 22 2.29 -6.18 -1.37
CA GLY A 22 2.28 -5.18 -0.30
C GLY A 22 3.63 -4.51 -0.07
N TYR A 23 4.56 -4.61 -1.03
CA TYR A 23 5.85 -3.94 -1.00
C TYR A 23 5.82 -2.68 -1.85
N THR A 24 6.59 -1.69 -1.43
CA THR A 24 6.78 -0.48 -2.22
C THR A 24 7.56 -0.77 -3.49
N ARG A 25 7.15 -0.16 -4.60
CA ARG A 25 7.92 -0.15 -5.85
C ARG A 25 9.07 0.84 -5.76
N GLU A 26 10.28 0.45 -6.15
CA GLU A 26 11.52 1.26 -6.02
C GLU A 26 11.38 2.69 -6.58
N GLN A 27 10.59 2.84 -7.65
CA GLN A 27 10.39 4.14 -8.33
C GLN A 27 9.47 5.11 -7.58
N SER A 28 8.74 4.65 -6.57
CA SER A 28 7.70 5.44 -5.90
C SER A 28 8.23 6.33 -4.77
N LEU A 29 9.51 6.20 -4.38
CA LEU A 29 10.16 7.01 -3.33
C LEU A 29 9.35 7.11 -2.02
N ILE A 30 8.51 6.11 -1.74
CA ILE A 30 7.83 5.94 -0.46
C ILE A 30 8.49 4.80 0.32
N SER A 31 8.28 4.78 1.64
CA SER A 31 8.71 3.65 2.47
C SER A 31 7.78 2.45 2.27
N THR A 32 8.30 1.24 2.46
CA THR A 32 7.44 0.05 2.59
C THR A 32 6.44 0.25 3.74
N PRO A 33 5.14 -0.04 3.55
CA PRO A 33 4.16 0.18 4.61
C PRO A 33 4.50 -0.54 5.91
N ILE A 34 4.41 0.19 7.02
CA ILE A 34 4.53 -0.36 8.37
C ILE A 34 3.12 -0.67 8.87
N TYR A 35 2.92 -1.89 9.34
CA TYR A 35 1.61 -2.38 9.81
C TYR A 35 1.56 -2.36 11.34
N LYS A 36 0.62 -1.60 11.89
CA LYS A 36 0.29 -1.60 13.32
C LYS A 36 -0.94 -2.49 13.53
N HIS A 37 -0.69 -3.74 13.91
CA HIS A 37 -1.76 -4.73 14.03
C HIS A 37 -2.75 -4.42 15.16
N PHE A 38 -2.30 -3.81 16.26
CA PHE A 38 -3.15 -3.54 17.44
C PHE A 38 -4.32 -2.58 17.15
N ASN A 39 -4.10 -1.56 16.32
CA ASN A 39 -5.12 -0.54 15.99
C ASN A 39 -5.60 -0.65 14.53
N HIS A 40 -5.31 -1.77 13.86
CA HIS A 40 -5.61 -1.99 12.45
C HIS A 40 -5.18 -0.83 11.53
N SER A 41 -4.04 -0.20 11.82
CA SER A 41 -3.52 0.88 10.99
C SER A 41 -2.30 0.45 10.19
N ALA A 42 -2.11 1.09 9.05
CA ALA A 42 -0.91 0.94 8.25
C ALA A 42 -0.55 2.31 7.69
N TYR A 43 0.74 2.61 7.65
CA TYR A 43 1.23 3.88 7.13
C TYR A 43 2.50 3.67 6.32
N SER A 44 2.62 4.46 5.27
CA SER A 44 3.82 4.62 4.46
C SER A 44 4.06 6.10 4.33
N LEU A 45 5.32 6.51 4.49
CA LEU A 45 5.75 7.90 4.38
C LEU A 45 6.72 8.03 3.22
N GLY A 46 6.55 9.09 2.44
CA GLY A 46 7.46 9.47 1.36
C GLY A 46 6.91 10.63 0.57
N ARG A 47 7.70 11.08 -0.41
CA ARG A 47 7.34 12.19 -1.28
C ARG A 47 7.28 11.70 -2.71
N LEU A 48 6.08 11.75 -3.27
CA LEU A 48 5.84 11.49 -4.68
C LEU A 48 5.37 12.77 -5.34
N THR A 49 6.10 13.22 -6.38
CA THR A 49 5.65 14.29 -7.26
C THR A 49 5.12 13.67 -8.53
N VAL A 50 3.83 13.83 -8.79
CA VAL A 50 3.17 13.35 -10.01
C VAL A 50 2.65 14.54 -10.82
N ARG A 51 2.85 14.49 -12.13
CA ARG A 51 2.31 15.45 -13.09
C ARG A 51 1.44 14.69 -14.07
N LEU A 52 0.16 14.99 -14.08
CA LEU A 52 -0.78 14.47 -15.07
C LEU A 52 -0.98 15.53 -16.15
N GLN A 53 -0.99 15.11 -17.40
CA GLN A 53 -1.28 15.99 -18.52
C GLN A 53 -2.80 16.19 -18.60
N ASP A 54 -3.24 17.43 -18.81
CA ASP A 54 -4.64 17.81 -19.03
C ASP A 54 -5.63 17.45 -17.89
N LEU A 55 -5.11 17.24 -16.67
CA LEU A 55 -5.90 17.00 -15.46
C LEU A 55 -5.44 17.91 -14.32
N ASP A 56 -6.40 18.44 -13.57
CA ASP A 56 -6.19 19.28 -12.39
C ASP A 56 -6.35 18.50 -11.06
N TYR A 57 -6.67 17.21 -11.13
CA TYR A 57 -6.79 16.31 -9.98
C TYR A 57 -5.94 15.05 -10.16
N ILE A 58 -5.59 14.43 -9.02
CA ILE A 58 -5.01 13.09 -8.96
C ILE A 58 -6.00 12.13 -8.30
N ARG A 59 -6.03 10.88 -8.76
CA ARG A 59 -6.70 9.78 -8.06
C ARG A 59 -5.68 8.97 -7.28
N LEU A 60 -6.12 8.51 -6.12
CA LEU A 60 -5.39 7.61 -5.24
C LEU A 60 -6.28 6.41 -5.01
N SER A 61 -5.75 5.21 -5.23
CA SER A 61 -6.48 3.97 -5.03
C SER A 61 -5.57 2.91 -4.45
N CYS A 62 -6.14 2.06 -3.60
CA CYS A 62 -5.46 0.99 -2.89
C CYS A 62 -6.43 -0.17 -2.64
N SER A 63 -5.92 -1.39 -2.74
CA SER A 63 -6.65 -2.57 -2.29
C SER A 63 -6.25 -2.91 -0.85
N ILE A 64 -7.24 -3.12 0.02
CA ILE A 64 -7.01 -3.49 1.42
C ILE A 64 -7.64 -4.86 1.66
N LYS A 65 -6.87 -5.80 2.20
CA LYS A 65 -7.44 -7.07 2.71
C LYS A 65 -7.38 -7.11 4.22
N PHE A 66 -8.53 -7.40 4.81
CA PHE A 66 -8.62 -7.67 6.23
C PHE A 66 -8.25 -9.14 6.50
N CYS A 67 -7.53 -9.31 7.60
CA CYS A 67 -7.16 -10.62 8.09
C CYS A 67 -8.22 -11.00 9.12
N SER A 68 -8.99 -12.06 8.88
CA SER A 68 -9.89 -12.57 9.91
C SER A 68 -9.08 -13.16 11.06
N VAL A 69 -9.50 -12.91 12.30
CA VAL A 69 -8.88 -13.49 13.50
C VAL A 69 -8.91 -15.03 13.48
N CYS A 70 -9.90 -15.61 12.80
CA CYS A 70 -10.04 -17.06 12.63
C CYS A 70 -9.13 -17.65 11.55
N ASN A 71 -8.46 -16.81 10.74
CA ASN A 71 -7.55 -17.30 9.70
C ASN A 71 -6.14 -17.49 10.28
N LEU A 72 -5.78 -18.75 10.55
CA LEU A 72 -4.52 -19.13 11.19
C LEU A 72 -3.28 -18.85 10.33
N ASP A 73 -3.38 -19.02 9.00
CA ASP A 73 -2.28 -18.74 8.07
C ASP A 73 -1.94 -17.25 8.06
N CYS A 74 -2.99 -16.43 8.11
CA CYS A 74 -2.87 -14.99 8.17
C CYS A 74 -2.31 -14.52 9.52
N ARG A 75 -2.61 -15.20 10.64
CA ARG A 75 -1.97 -14.94 11.94
C ARG A 75 -0.49 -15.31 11.95
N ARG A 76 -0.10 -16.44 11.36
CA ARG A 76 1.32 -16.85 11.28
C ARG A 76 2.14 -15.88 10.45
N ASN A 77 1.67 -15.50 9.27
CA ASN A 77 2.44 -14.64 8.37
C ASN A 77 2.52 -13.17 8.80
N ASN A 78 1.55 -12.67 9.58
CA ASN A 78 1.61 -11.33 10.17
C ASN A 78 2.38 -11.27 11.50
N GLY A 79 2.81 -12.43 12.04
CA GLY A 79 3.58 -12.51 13.29
C GLY A 79 5.10 -12.53 13.11
N VAL A 80 5.62 -12.44 11.87
CA VAL A 80 7.04 -12.73 11.55
C VAL A 80 7.86 -11.49 11.15
N TYR A 81 7.29 -10.28 11.19
CA TYR A 81 8.09 -9.03 11.08
C TYR A 81 8.40 -8.43 12.46
N GLN A 82 8.92 -9.27 13.36
CA GLN A 82 9.67 -8.84 14.55
C GLN A 82 11.06 -9.47 14.45
N GLY A 83 11.96 -8.77 13.77
CA GLY A 83 13.37 -9.09 13.62
C GLY A 83 14.08 -7.87 13.06
#